data_AF-A0A7Z8QHQ3-F1
#
_entry.id   AF-A0A7Z8QHQ3-F1
#
_cell.length_a   1.000
_cell.length_b   1.000
_cell.length_c   1.000
_cell.angle_alpha   90.00
_cell.angle_beta   90.00
_cell.angle_gamma   90.00
#
_symmetry.space_group_name_H-M   'P 1'
#
loop_
_entity.id
_entity.type
_entity.pdbx_description
1 polymer ?
#
loop_
_entity_poly.entity_id
_entity_poly.type
_entity_poly.pdbx_seq_one_letter_code
_entity_poly.pdbx_strand_id
1 'polypeptide(L)'
;MREPQVKNPEFKPRSIDVEWESISPKIMYKILVLPIKIKQAIKLIDSTIEIASPPDYEEIFEERQYQYALLGIEALDIVSSLCECSDIPQKEIFEWNSPRLNETKEKIESNRKKY
;
A
#
# COMPACT_ATOMS: atom_id res chain seq x y z
N MET A 1 19.85 -16.03 5.74
CA MET A 1 18.56 -15.72 5.10
C MET A 1 18.62 -14.29 4.59
N ARG A 2 18.19 -14.02 3.36
CA ARG A 2 18.13 -12.66 2.83
C ARG A 2 16.88 -12.01 3.42
N GLU A 3 17.04 -10.89 4.13
CA GLU A 3 15.93 -10.23 4.85
C GLU A 3 15.70 -8.80 4.33
N PRO A 4 14.45 -8.30 4.32
CA PRO A 4 14.16 -6.93 3.95
C PRO A 4 14.91 -5.93 4.85
N GLN A 5 15.76 -5.09 4.25
CA GLN A 5 16.52 -4.07 4.98
C GLN A 5 15.74 -2.76 5.18
N VAL A 6 14.63 -2.58 4.46
CA VAL A 6 13.81 -1.38 4.51
C VAL A 6 12.70 -1.56 5.54
N LYS A 7 12.54 -0.58 6.44
CA LYS A 7 11.49 -0.58 7.47
C LYS A 7 10.10 -0.70 6.85
N ASN A 8 9.19 -1.30 7.61
CA ASN A 8 7.76 -1.33 7.26
C ASN A 8 7.19 0.10 7.25
N PRO A 9 6.20 0.39 6.39
CA PRO A 9 5.52 1.68 6.42
C PRO A 9 4.77 1.85 7.75
N GLU A 10 4.77 3.08 8.25
CA GLU A 10 3.96 3.49 9.40
C GLU A 10 3.06 4.65 9.00
N PHE A 11 1.83 4.65 9.50
CA PHE A 11 0.91 5.77 9.34
C PHE A 11 0.12 5.96 10.62
N LYS A 12 0.14 7.19 11.15
CA LYS A 12 -0.49 7.57 12.43
C LYS A 12 -1.45 8.72 12.15
N PRO A 13 -2.66 8.46 11.61
CA PRO A 13 -3.57 9.52 11.21
C PRO A 13 -3.98 10.38 12.40
N ARG A 14 -4.22 9.77 13.57
CA ARG A 14 -4.63 10.48 14.80
C ARG A 14 -3.58 11.41 15.39
N SER A 15 -2.32 11.36 14.95
CA SER A 15 -1.28 12.31 15.38
C SER A 15 -1.18 13.52 14.47
N ILE A 16 -1.96 13.58 13.40
CA ILE A 16 -2.00 14.72 12.48
C ILE A 16 -3.08 15.68 12.98
N ASP A 17 -2.72 16.95 13.11
CA ASP A 17 -3.65 18.02 13.45
C ASP A 17 -4.45 18.41 12.20
N VAL A 18 -5.66 17.85 12.09
CA VAL A 18 -6.60 18.10 10.99
C VAL A 18 -8.03 18.19 11.52
N GLU A 19 -8.85 19.00 10.86
CA GLU A 19 -10.28 19.05 11.11
C GLU A 19 -10.97 17.85 10.44
N TRP A 20 -11.13 16.77 11.18
CA TRP A 20 -11.71 15.53 10.64
C TRP A 20 -13.18 15.70 10.24
N GLU A 21 -13.90 16.66 10.85
CA GLU A 21 -15.30 16.94 10.54
C GLU A 21 -15.48 17.62 9.18
N SER A 22 -14.44 18.26 8.64
CA SER A 22 -14.50 18.90 7.31
C SER A 22 -14.28 17.92 6.16
N ILE A 23 -13.89 16.67 6.44
CA ILE A 23 -13.67 15.62 5.45
C ILE A 23 -14.93 14.77 5.34
N SER A 24 -15.28 14.31 4.13
CA SER A 24 -16.42 13.40 3.99
C SER A 24 -16.22 12.13 4.87
N PRO A 25 -17.26 11.65 5.58
CA PRO A 25 -17.13 10.51 6.50
C PRO A 25 -16.55 9.26 5.83
N LYS A 26 -16.83 9.06 4.54
CA LYS A 26 -16.32 7.96 3.73
C LYS A 26 -14.80 8.05 3.54
N ILE A 27 -14.27 9.24 3.22
CA ILE A 27 -12.83 9.44 3.03
C ILE A 27 -12.11 9.37 4.38
N MET A 28 -12.66 10.01 5.42
CA MET A 28 -12.14 9.92 6.79
C MET A 28 -12.01 8.46 7.24
N TYR A 29 -13.06 7.65 7.06
CA TYR A 29 -13.03 6.23 7.42
C TYR A 29 -11.90 5.48 6.70
N LYS A 30 -11.74 5.70 5.39
CA LYS A 30 -10.64 5.09 4.61
C LYS A 30 -9.27 5.50 5.17
N ILE A 31 -9.06 6.76 5.51
CA ILE A 31 -7.80 7.24 6.11
C ILE A 31 -7.55 6.55 7.46
N LEU A 32 -8.56 6.50 8.32
CA LEU A 32 -8.44 5.95 9.67
C LEU A 32 -8.23 4.43 9.69
N VAL A 33 -8.66 3.71 8.65
CA VAL A 33 -8.46 2.25 8.54
C VAL A 33 -7.10 1.88 7.96
N LEU A 34 -6.39 2.77 7.25
CA LEU A 34 -5.08 2.50 6.66
C LEU A 34 -4.06 1.87 7.63
N PRO A 35 -3.92 2.31 8.90
CA PRO A 35 -2.98 1.67 9.83
C PRO A 35 -3.32 0.20 10.13
N ILE A 36 -4.60 -0.15 10.09
CA ILE A 36 -5.05 -1.55 10.25
C ILE A 36 -4.66 -2.35 9.02
N LYS A 37 -4.86 -1.79 7.82
CA LYS A 37 -4.47 -2.43 6.55
C LYS A 37 -2.96 -2.62 6.43
N ILE A 38 -2.16 -1.65 6.87
CA ILE A 38 -0.70 -1.79 6.97
C ILE A 38 -0.33 -2.98 7.85
N LYS A 39 -0.95 -3.13 9.04
CA LYS A 39 -0.70 -4.28 9.91
C LYS A 39 -1.11 -5.61 9.28
N GLN A 40 -2.20 -5.64 8.51
CA GLN A 40 -2.64 -6.84 7.78
C GLN A 40 -1.64 -7.21 6.69
N ALA A 41 -1.20 -6.25 5.88
CA ALA A 41 -0.16 -6.44 4.88
C ALA A 41 1.14 -6.99 5.49
N ILE A 42 1.59 -6.42 6.62
CA ILE A 42 2.79 -6.91 7.32
C ILE A 42 2.61 -8.36 7.75
N LYS A 43 1.46 -8.73 8.33
CA LYS A 43 1.19 -10.12 8.71
C LYS A 43 1.22 -11.09 7.52
N LEU A 44 0.73 -10.67 6.36
CA LEU A 44 0.76 -11.48 5.14
C LEU A 44 2.19 -11.68 4.66
N ILE A 45 3.00 -10.61 4.65
CA ILE A 45 4.43 -10.69 4.33
C ILE A 45 5.17 -11.62 5.28
N ASP A 46 4.93 -11.48 6.59
CA ASP A 46 5.56 -12.30 7.62
C ASP A 46 5.16 -13.78 7.45
N SER A 47 3.91 -14.06 7.07
CA SER A 47 3.47 -15.44 6.83
C SER A 47 4.16 -16.12 5.64
N THR A 48 4.69 -15.35 4.68
CA THR A 48 5.42 -15.89 3.54
C THR A 48 6.78 -16.47 3.92
N ILE A 49 7.33 -16.08 5.08
CA ILE A 49 8.60 -16.62 5.59
C ILE A 49 8.54 -18.15 5.71
N GLU A 50 7.39 -18.70 6.09
CA GLU A 50 7.18 -20.13 6.28
C GLU A 50 7.26 -20.96 4.98
N ILE A 51 7.04 -20.31 3.83
CA ILE A 51 7.04 -20.97 2.51
C ILE A 51 8.20 -20.50 1.62
N ALA A 52 8.96 -19.49 2.06
CA ALA A 52 10.06 -18.94 1.30
C ALA A 52 11.24 -19.90 1.27
N SER A 53 11.81 -20.09 0.08
CA SER A 53 12.82 -21.13 -0.15
C SER A 53 14.20 -20.55 -0.51
N PRO A 54 15.30 -21.18 -0.05
CA PRO A 54 16.65 -20.81 -0.47
C PRO A 54 16.85 -20.96 -2.00
N PRO A 55 17.82 -20.25 -2.61
CA PRO A 55 18.85 -19.43 -1.97
C PRO A 55 18.44 -17.97 -1.72
N ASP A 56 17.49 -17.45 -2.51
CA ASP A 56 17.22 -16.01 -2.58
C ASP A 56 16.01 -15.55 -1.75
N TYR A 57 15.14 -16.46 -1.31
CA TYR A 57 13.91 -16.15 -0.55
C TYR A 57 13.04 -15.11 -1.27
N GLU A 58 12.96 -15.21 -2.60
CA GLU A 58 12.31 -14.23 -3.47
C GLU A 58 10.84 -14.01 -3.11
N GLU A 59 10.17 -15.03 -2.57
CA GLU A 59 8.76 -15.00 -2.19
C GLU A 59 8.48 -13.90 -1.16
N ILE A 60 9.39 -13.67 -0.21
CA ILE A 60 9.25 -12.61 0.80
C ILE A 60 9.26 -11.23 0.13
N PHE A 61 10.16 -11.04 -0.83
CA PHE A 61 10.29 -9.76 -1.54
C PHE A 61 9.13 -9.54 -2.50
N GLU A 62 8.66 -10.58 -3.18
CA GLU A 62 7.49 -10.53 -4.05
C GLU A 62 6.23 -10.20 -3.23
N GLU A 63 5.99 -10.89 -2.12
CA GLU A 63 4.83 -10.60 -1.26
C GLU A 63 4.90 -9.18 -0.69
N ARG A 64 6.09 -8.72 -0.29
CA ARG A 64 6.29 -7.35 0.18
C ARG A 64 5.97 -6.30 -0.88
N GLN A 65 6.45 -6.51 -2.11
CA GLN A 65 6.15 -5.62 -3.24
C GLN A 65 4.65 -5.61 -3.55
N TYR A 66 4.01 -6.78 -3.56
CA TYR A 66 2.60 -6.93 -3.83
C TYR A 66 1.72 -6.22 -2.79
N GLN A 67 1.92 -6.53 -1.50
CA GLN A 67 1.11 -5.96 -0.42
C GLN A 67 1.27 -4.43 -0.34
N TYR A 68 2.48 -3.91 -0.57
CA TYR A 68 2.71 -2.47 -0.57
C TYR A 68 2.21 -1.78 -1.83
N ALA A 69 2.19 -2.47 -2.98
CA ALA A 69 1.51 -1.98 -4.17
C ALA A 69 0.01 -1.78 -3.93
N LEU A 70 -0.65 -2.75 -3.30
CA LEU A 70 -2.07 -2.65 -2.94
C LEU A 70 -2.36 -1.48 -1.99
N LEU A 71 -1.55 -1.33 -0.93
CA LEU A 71 -1.67 -0.19 -0.01
C LEU A 71 -1.44 1.15 -0.70
N GLY A 72 -0.45 1.22 -1.59
CA GLY A 72 -0.15 2.43 -2.37
C GLY A 72 -1.29 2.82 -3.29
N ILE A 73 -1.91 1.85 -3.98
CA ILE A 73 -3.09 2.08 -4.84
C ILE A 73 -4.25 2.63 -4.00
N GLU A 74 -4.51 2.06 -2.82
CA GLU A 74 -5.56 2.57 -1.93
C GLU A 74 -5.25 3.97 -1.40
N ALA A 75 -3.99 4.24 -1.04
CA ALA A 75 -3.58 5.58 -0.64
C ALA A 75 -3.78 6.59 -1.77
N LEU A 76 -3.47 6.23 -3.02
CA LEU A 76 -3.74 7.07 -4.18
C LEU A 76 -5.25 7.31 -4.36
N ASP A 77 -6.11 6.30 -4.22
CA ASP A 77 -7.57 6.47 -4.29
C ASP A 77 -8.09 7.47 -3.24
N ILE A 78 -7.53 7.43 -2.02
CA ILE A 78 -7.84 8.40 -0.96
C ILE A 78 -7.40 9.81 -1.35
N VAL A 79 -6.19 9.97 -1.88
CA VAL A 79 -5.68 11.29 -2.30
C VAL A 79 -6.53 11.84 -3.45
N SER A 80 -6.92 11.02 -4.44
CA SER A 80 -7.83 11.45 -5.53
C SER A 80 -9.12 12.00 -4.96
N SER A 81 -9.73 11.25 -4.04
CA SER A 81 -10.99 11.63 -3.41
C SER A 81 -10.87 12.95 -2.63
N LEU A 82 -9.72 13.20 -1.99
CA LEU A 82 -9.45 14.46 -1.30
C LEU A 82 -9.28 15.63 -2.27
N CYS A 83 -8.51 15.44 -3.35
CA CYS A 83 -8.31 16.46 -4.39
C CYS A 83 -9.63 16.87 -5.06
N GLU A 84 -10.47 15.89 -5.42
CA GLU A 84 -11.80 16.12 -6.00
C GLU A 84 -12.71 16.96 -5.07
N CYS A 85 -12.56 16.83 -3.76
CA CYS A 85 -13.34 17.57 -2.77
C CYS A 85 -12.78 18.97 -2.47
N SER A 86 -11.58 19.32 -2.93
CA SER A 86 -10.84 20.52 -2.50
C SER A 86 -10.35 21.43 -3.63
N ASP A 87 -10.71 21.14 -4.89
CA ASP A 87 -10.23 21.83 -6.09
C ASP A 87 -8.68 21.85 -6.21
N ILE A 88 -7.99 20.94 -5.50
CA ILE A 88 -6.53 20.83 -5.52
C ILE A 88 -6.11 19.99 -6.74
N PRO A 89 -5.17 20.47 -7.58
CA PRO A 89 -4.70 19.71 -8.74
C PRO A 89 -3.93 18.46 -8.32
N GLN A 90 -4.30 17.33 -8.92
CA GLN A 90 -3.82 15.99 -8.60
C GLN A 90 -2.40 15.65 -9.11
N LYS A 91 -1.76 16.55 -9.86
CA LYS A 91 -0.96 16.18 -11.04
C LYS A 91 0.34 15.42 -10.79
N GLU A 92 1.12 15.74 -9.76
CA GLU A 92 2.51 15.23 -9.69
C GLU A 92 2.66 13.84 -9.04
N ILE A 93 1.86 13.52 -8.02
CA ILE A 93 2.03 12.26 -7.27
C ILE A 93 1.46 11.07 -8.06
N PHE A 94 0.44 11.30 -8.89
CA PHE A 94 -0.28 10.25 -9.61
C PHE A 94 0.42 9.78 -10.88
N GLU A 95 1.04 10.70 -11.62
CA GLU A 95 1.69 10.40 -12.91
C GLU A 95 2.81 9.38 -12.76
N TRP A 96 3.56 9.40 -11.65
CA TRP A 96 4.70 8.51 -11.45
C TRP A 96 4.38 7.24 -10.66
N ASN A 97 3.54 7.35 -9.62
CA ASN A 97 3.31 6.23 -8.70
C ASN A 97 2.23 5.26 -9.17
N SER A 98 1.15 5.75 -9.79
CA SER A 98 0.02 4.90 -10.17
C SER A 98 0.39 3.80 -11.19
N PRO A 99 1.10 4.09 -12.30
CA PRO A 99 1.46 3.05 -13.27
C PRO A 99 2.34 1.98 -12.66
N ARG A 100 3.37 2.38 -11.90
CA ARG A 100 4.33 1.46 -11.30
C ARG A 100 3.71 0.51 -10.27
N LEU A 101 2.79 1.00 -9.45
CA LEU A 101 2.08 0.18 -8.46
C LEU A 101 1.16 -0.83 -9.15
N ASN A 102 0.43 -0.41 -10.18
CA ASN A 102 -0.43 -1.29 -10.96
C ASN A 102 0.37 -2.33 -11.75
N GLU A 103 1.46 -1.93 -12.42
CA GLU A 103 2.38 -2.84 -13.11
C GLU A 103 2.95 -3.90 -12.16
N THR A 104 3.36 -3.49 -10.94
CA THR A 104 3.88 -4.42 -9.93
C THR A 104 2.82 -5.43 -9.52
N LYS A 105 1.60 -4.96 -9.22
CA LYS A 105 0.46 -5.80 -8.87
C LYS A 105 0.14 -6.80 -10.00
N GLU A 106 -0.05 -6.31 -11.22
CA GLU A 106 -0.43 -7.12 -12.38
C GLU A 106 0.63 -8.15 -12.75
N LYS A 107 1.91 -7.76 -12.68
CA LYS A 107 3.04 -8.68 -12.93
C LYS A 107 3.01 -9.85 -11.95
N ILE A 108 2.82 -9.57 -10.66
CA ILE A 108 2.81 -10.59 -9.61
C ILE A 108 1.56 -11.47 -9.72
N GLU A 109 0.38 -10.89 -9.95
CA GLU A 109 -0.85 -11.65 -10.19
C GLU A 109 -0.75 -12.56 -11.42
N SER A 110 -0.12 -12.08 -12.50
CA SER A 110 0.10 -12.86 -13.70
C SER A 110 1.07 -14.03 -13.49
N ASN A 111 2.10 -13.84 -12.67
CA ASN A 111 3.01 -14.91 -12.29
C ASN A 111 2.29 -15.98 -11.46
N ARG A 112 1.46 -15.58 -10.50
CA ARG A 112 0.68 -16.51 -9.65
C ARG A 112 -0.32 -17.35 -10.43
N LYS A 113 -0.92 -16.81 -11.49
CA LYS A 113 -1.88 -17.53 -12.36
C LYS A 113 -1.24 -18.59 -13.27
N LYS A 114 0.08 -18.58 -13.44
CA LYS A 114 0.80 -19.55 -14.28
C LYS A 114 1.08 -20.88 -13.56
N TYR A 115 0.82 -20.93 -12.26
CA TYR A 115 0.95 -22.09 -11.38
C TYR A 115 -0.43 -22.52 -10.89
#